data_AF-A0A7W7I3C4-F1
#
_entry.id   AF-A0A7W7I3C4-F1
#
_cell.length_a   1.000
_cell.length_b   1.000
_cell.length_c   1.000
_cell.angle_alpha   90.00
_cell.angle_beta   90.00
_cell.angle_gamma   90.00
#
_symmetry.space_group_name_H-M   'P 1'
#
loop_
_entity.id
_entity.type
_entity.pdbx_description
1 polymer ?
#
loop_
_entity_poly.entity_id
_entity_poly.type
_entity_poly.pdbx_seq_one_letter_code
_entity_poly.pdbx_strand_id
1 'polypeptide(L)'
;MLDDLRLEPLLFPSRFTSHRMRILVNGLDVVAAAYPPDGFHGQPVAGFMPSFLLGPNGLAASAEAREVAVGGSDMSEDRLTVRIHQAGLEVIWDCWRLIDIRTVLKEGAELGLGTFRFDPLTYAQEIAQATERANRMWPARSVAENFQAMLLPGSYQQGQDYGSWIRGYPTIRAPRDRPDVVEIGYYARDPTGQRYTMPGRYHITFPVDGTDPAVQAQAIADRLCHEDLKPLSVHQPRRRR
;
A
#
# COMPACT_ATOMS: atom_id res chain seq x y z
N MET A 1 8.38 -11.18 29.22
CA MET A 1 7.45 -10.04 29.18
C MET A 1 7.09 -9.88 27.71
N LEU A 2 5.80 -9.88 27.38
CA LEU A 2 5.35 -9.73 26.00
C LEU A 2 5.29 -8.24 25.68
N ASP A 3 5.63 -7.91 24.44
CA ASP A 3 5.63 -6.56 23.90
C ASP A 3 4.20 -6.17 23.45
N ASP A 4 3.92 -4.87 23.50
CA ASP A 4 2.66 -4.28 23.03
C ASP A 4 2.86 -3.67 21.64
N LEU A 5 2.01 -4.05 20.68
CA LEU A 5 2.00 -3.49 19.33
C LEU A 5 0.90 -2.43 19.23
N ARG A 6 1.21 -1.28 18.64
CA ARG A 6 0.24 -0.28 18.20
C ARG A 6 0.53 0.18 16.78
N LEU A 7 -0.49 0.13 15.94
CA LEU A 7 -0.45 0.52 14.53
C LEU A 7 -1.34 1.74 14.33
N GLU A 8 -0.78 2.90 14.05
CA GLU A 8 -1.55 4.15 13.95
C GLU A 8 -1.49 4.71 12.54
N PRO A 9 -2.61 4.96 11.85
CA PRO A 9 -2.54 5.59 10.55
C PRO A 9 -2.11 7.04 10.72
N LEU A 10 -1.18 7.45 9.87
CA LEU A 10 -0.49 8.71 10.00
C LEU A 10 -0.81 9.57 8.78
N LEU A 11 -1.57 10.63 9.04
CA LEU A 11 -2.05 11.60 8.06
C LEU A 11 -1.12 12.81 8.05
N PHE A 12 -0.14 12.83 7.15
CA PHE A 12 0.73 14.00 7.00
C PHE A 12 0.06 15.09 6.15
N PRO A 13 0.10 16.37 6.58
CA PRO A 13 -0.44 17.48 5.78
C PRO A 13 0.44 17.92 4.59
N SER A 14 1.69 17.45 4.44
CA SER A 14 2.56 17.86 3.31
C SER A 14 3.84 17.05 3.04
N ARG A 15 4.36 16.28 4.02
CA ARG A 15 5.70 15.66 3.89
C ARG A 15 5.72 14.34 3.12
N PHE A 16 4.59 13.65 3.06
CA PHE A 16 4.46 12.41 2.32
C PHE A 16 3.36 12.57 1.28
N THR A 17 3.62 12.03 0.10
CA THR A 17 2.64 11.89 -0.98
C THR A 17 1.64 10.76 -0.68
N SER A 18 2.00 9.84 0.23
CA SER A 18 1.27 8.62 0.57
C SER A 18 0.63 8.65 1.99
N HIS A 19 -0.43 7.86 2.22
CA HIS A 19 -0.96 7.59 3.55
C HIS A 19 -0.09 6.51 4.17
N ARG A 20 0.37 6.75 5.39
CA ARG A 20 1.40 5.94 6.04
C ARG A 20 0.89 5.41 7.36
N MET A 21 1.61 4.45 7.91
CA MET A 21 1.32 3.89 9.22
C MET A 21 2.50 4.11 10.14
N ARG A 22 2.22 4.48 11.38
CA ARG A 22 3.18 4.45 12.47
C ARG A 22 3.13 3.07 13.11
N ILE A 23 4.30 2.48 13.34
CA ILE A 23 4.43 1.18 13.98
C ILE A 23 5.12 1.42 15.32
N LEU A 24 4.37 1.25 16.40
CA LEU A 24 4.85 1.45 17.75
C LEU A 24 4.96 0.09 18.44
N VAL A 25 6.12 -0.22 19.02
CA VAL A 25 6.31 -1.41 19.87
C VAL A 25 6.74 -0.92 21.25
N ASN A 26 5.95 -1.21 22.28
CA ASN A 26 6.11 -0.64 23.63
C ASN A 26 6.22 0.91 23.62
N GLY A 27 5.49 1.56 22.71
CA GLY A 27 5.54 3.01 22.50
C GLY A 27 6.76 3.53 21.71
N LEU A 28 7.71 2.66 21.33
CA LEU A 28 8.82 3.01 20.45
C LEU A 28 8.37 2.97 18.99
N ASP A 29 8.56 4.08 18.27
CA ASP A 29 8.40 4.10 16.81
C ASP A 29 9.55 3.34 16.15
N VAL A 30 9.32 2.05 15.84
CA VAL A 30 10.37 1.14 15.37
C VAL A 30 10.91 1.53 14.01
N VAL A 31 10.09 2.18 13.17
CA VAL A 31 10.56 2.67 11.88
C VAL A 31 11.43 3.90 12.09
N ALA A 32 10.97 4.90 12.85
CA ALA A 32 11.80 6.08 13.10
C ALA A 32 13.11 5.73 13.84
N ALA A 33 13.09 4.75 14.75
CA ALA A 33 14.27 4.29 15.49
C ALA A 33 15.26 3.49 14.62
N ALA A 34 14.82 2.90 13.51
CA ALA A 34 15.67 2.16 12.59
C ALA A 34 16.56 3.06 11.72
N TYR A 35 16.18 4.32 11.54
CA TYR A 35 16.87 5.28 10.68
C TYR A 35 17.64 6.32 11.51
N PRO A 36 18.63 7.00 10.91
CA PRO A 36 19.21 8.21 11.49
C PRO A 36 18.16 9.26 11.87
N PRO A 37 18.44 10.17 12.82
CA PRO A 37 17.48 11.19 13.27
C PRO A 37 16.94 12.10 12.16
N ASP A 38 17.69 12.29 11.08
CA ASP A 38 17.31 13.05 9.89
C ASP A 38 16.60 12.20 8.82
N GLY A 39 16.37 10.92 9.09
CA GLY A 39 15.72 9.96 8.20
C GLY A 39 16.68 9.35 7.18
N PHE A 40 16.21 9.13 5.96
CA PHE A 40 17.00 8.55 4.87
C PHE A 40 17.48 9.65 3.93
N HIS A 41 18.76 10.04 4.01
CA HIS A 41 19.32 11.17 3.24
C HIS A 41 18.53 12.49 3.42
N GLY A 42 18.12 12.79 4.66
CA GLY A 42 17.30 13.97 4.97
C GLY A 42 15.82 13.85 4.55
N GLN A 43 15.39 12.70 4.02
CA GLN A 43 14.00 12.42 3.71
C GLN A 43 13.29 11.82 4.92
N PRO A 44 12.03 12.22 5.18
CA PRO A 44 11.28 11.65 6.28
C PRO A 44 10.97 10.17 5.99
N VAL A 45 10.98 9.37 7.05
CA VAL A 45 10.68 7.93 7.00
C VAL A 45 9.45 7.62 7.86
N ALA A 46 8.69 6.62 7.45
CA ALA A 46 7.52 6.13 8.18
C ALA A 46 7.20 4.70 7.74
N GLY A 47 6.35 4.01 8.49
CA GLY A 47 5.82 2.73 8.05
C GLY A 47 5.06 2.86 6.74
N PHE A 48 4.99 1.77 5.98
CA PHE A 48 4.31 1.77 4.67
C PHE A 48 2.80 1.96 4.78
N MET A 49 2.15 2.06 3.62
CA MET A 49 0.71 2.26 3.52
C MET A 49 -0.08 1.14 4.22
N PRO A 50 -1.25 1.44 4.83
CA PRO A 50 -2.05 0.45 5.52
C PRO A 50 -2.41 -0.77 4.66
N SER A 51 -2.73 -0.60 3.37
CA SER A 51 -3.01 -1.75 2.50
C SER A 51 -1.85 -2.73 2.36
N PHE A 52 -0.62 -2.23 2.47
CA PHE A 52 0.59 -3.04 2.37
C PHE A 52 0.86 -3.76 3.69
N LEU A 53 0.75 -3.05 4.82
CA LEU A 53 1.04 -3.60 6.15
C LEU A 53 -0.09 -4.47 6.71
N LEU A 54 -1.34 -4.17 6.39
CA LEU A 54 -2.53 -4.89 6.89
C LEU A 54 -3.10 -5.86 5.85
N GLY A 55 -2.51 -5.90 4.66
CA GLY A 55 -2.88 -6.82 3.59
C GLY A 55 -2.36 -8.25 3.82
N PRO A 56 -2.68 -9.19 2.90
CA PRO A 56 -2.34 -10.62 3.03
C PRO A 56 -0.84 -10.90 3.21
N ASN A 57 0.01 -10.08 2.58
CA ASN A 57 1.47 -10.21 2.64
C ASN A 57 2.12 -9.28 3.68
N GLY A 58 1.29 -8.63 4.50
CA GLY A 58 1.74 -7.69 5.53
C GLY A 58 2.05 -8.37 6.85
N LEU A 59 1.65 -7.70 7.94
CA LEU A 59 2.01 -8.03 9.32
C LEU A 59 1.27 -9.26 9.87
N ALA A 60 0.24 -9.80 9.21
CA ALA A 60 -0.46 -10.98 9.69
C ALA A 60 0.54 -12.10 9.99
N ALA A 61 0.52 -12.67 11.20
CA ALA A 61 1.49 -13.69 11.59
C ALA A 61 1.08 -15.07 11.07
N SER A 62 2.07 -15.89 10.72
CA SER A 62 1.90 -17.28 10.29
C SER A 62 2.98 -18.15 10.91
N ALA A 63 2.75 -19.47 10.98
CA ALA A 63 3.77 -20.41 11.44
C ALA A 63 5.04 -20.38 10.55
N GLU A 64 4.86 -20.12 9.25
CA GLU A 64 5.98 -19.89 8.33
C GLU A 64 6.57 -18.49 8.53
N ALA A 65 7.90 -18.43 8.65
CA ALA A 65 8.62 -17.18 8.79
C ALA A 65 8.70 -16.43 7.47
N ARG A 66 8.31 -15.15 7.51
CA ARG A 66 8.29 -14.27 6.33
C ARG A 66 9.03 -12.98 6.62
N GLU A 67 9.81 -12.55 5.65
CA GLU A 67 10.40 -11.22 5.67
C GLU A 67 9.37 -10.21 5.15
N VAL A 68 8.97 -9.29 6.01
CA VAL A 68 7.93 -8.30 5.74
C VAL A 68 8.56 -6.93 5.71
N ALA A 69 8.26 -6.17 4.66
CA ALA A 69 8.71 -4.79 4.55
C ALA A 69 7.77 -3.88 5.32
N VAL A 70 8.31 -3.12 6.27
CA VAL A 70 7.49 -2.39 7.24
C VAL A 70 7.55 -0.87 7.07
N GLY A 71 8.60 -0.32 6.46
CA GLY A 71 8.69 1.12 6.25
C GLY A 71 9.89 1.56 5.41
N GLY A 72 9.97 2.87 5.21
CA GLY A 72 11.03 3.54 4.45
C GLY A 72 10.64 4.98 4.11
N SER A 73 11.41 5.62 3.24
CA SER A 73 11.06 6.89 2.64
C SER A 73 9.95 6.74 1.58
N ASP A 74 9.49 7.87 1.05
CA ASP A 74 8.52 7.89 -0.05
C ASP A 74 9.14 7.52 -1.41
N MET A 75 10.47 7.49 -1.53
CA MET A 75 11.15 7.50 -2.82
C MET A 75 11.49 6.11 -3.39
N SER A 76 11.04 5.02 -2.76
CA SER A 76 11.40 3.62 -3.13
C SER A 76 12.90 3.32 -3.10
N GLU A 77 13.68 4.18 -2.45
CA GLU A 77 15.14 4.09 -2.38
C GLU A 77 15.64 3.24 -1.22
N ASP A 78 14.78 3.02 -0.22
CA ASP A 78 15.10 2.35 1.03
C ASP A 78 13.93 1.48 1.49
N ARG A 79 14.26 0.47 2.30
CA ARG A 79 13.28 -0.45 2.87
C ARG A 79 13.78 -1.01 4.19
N LEU A 80 12.99 -0.82 5.24
CA LEU A 80 13.12 -1.56 6.49
C LEU A 80 12.32 -2.85 6.39
N THR A 81 12.98 -3.98 6.59
CA THR A 81 12.35 -5.30 6.67
C THR A 81 12.53 -5.92 8.04
N VAL A 82 11.59 -6.79 8.41
CA VAL A 82 11.61 -7.57 9.64
C VAL A 82 11.13 -8.98 9.32
N ARG A 83 11.68 -9.98 10.00
CA ARG A 83 11.18 -11.35 9.90
C ARG A 83 10.07 -11.55 10.94
N ILE A 84 8.91 -11.96 10.47
CA ILE A 84 7.72 -12.21 11.28
C ILE A 84 7.38 -13.70 11.19
N HIS A 85 7.19 -14.34 12.34
CA HIS A 85 6.70 -15.71 12.43
C HIS A 85 5.95 -15.94 13.74
N GLN A 86 5.07 -16.93 13.76
CA GLN A 86 4.41 -17.39 14.97
C GLN A 86 5.09 -18.69 15.45
N ALA A 87 5.68 -18.63 16.63
CA ALA A 87 6.32 -19.76 17.29
C ALA A 87 5.51 -20.16 18.53
N GLY A 88 4.66 -21.18 18.39
CA GLY A 88 3.79 -21.63 19.47
C GLY A 88 2.80 -20.54 19.90
N LEU A 89 2.96 -20.04 21.13
CA LEU A 89 2.10 -19.03 21.74
C LEU A 89 2.65 -17.61 21.63
N GLU A 90 3.62 -17.36 20.75
CA GLU A 90 4.21 -16.04 20.56
C GLU A 90 4.28 -15.69 19.06
N VAL A 91 4.01 -14.43 18.72
CA VAL A 91 4.41 -13.84 17.44
C VAL A 91 5.75 -13.16 17.64
N ILE A 92 6.74 -13.52 16.83
CA ILE A 92 8.12 -13.07 16.97
C ILE A 92 8.48 -12.18 15.79
N TRP A 93 9.01 -11.01 16.10
CA TRP A 93 9.63 -10.08 15.15
C TRP A 93 11.13 -10.02 15.43
N ASP A 94 11.95 -10.42 14.47
CA ASP A 94 13.41 -10.40 14.58
C ASP A 94 14.10 -10.12 13.24
N CYS A 95 15.44 -10.14 13.23
CA CYS A 95 16.25 -9.97 12.02
C CYS A 95 15.89 -8.71 11.22
N TRP A 96 15.87 -7.57 11.91
CA TRP A 96 15.60 -6.27 11.30
C TRP A 96 16.71 -5.87 10.33
N ARG A 97 16.35 -5.47 9.11
CA ARG A 97 17.34 -5.09 8.09
C ARG A 97 16.93 -3.82 7.37
N LEU A 98 17.90 -2.95 7.17
CA LEU A 98 17.75 -1.78 6.30
C LEU A 98 18.38 -2.08 4.93
N ILE A 99 17.58 -2.01 3.87
CA ILE A 99 18.03 -2.24 2.50
C ILE A 99 18.07 -0.89 1.77
N ASP A 100 19.25 -0.51 1.28
CA ASP A 100 19.41 0.60 0.32
C ASP A 100 19.29 0.03 -1.10
N ILE A 101 18.32 0.53 -1.85
CA ILE A 101 17.94 0.06 -3.19
C ILE A 101 18.73 0.81 -4.28
N ARG A 102 19.33 1.97 -3.99
CA ARG A 102 20.06 2.79 -4.97
C ARG A 102 21.44 2.24 -5.32
N THR A 103 22.10 1.59 -4.37
CA THR A 103 23.56 1.44 -4.42
C THR A 103 24.04 -0.01 -4.54
N VAL A 104 23.21 -0.89 -5.13
CA VAL A 104 23.23 -2.37 -5.09
C VAL A 104 22.32 -2.88 -3.98
N LEU A 105 21.45 -3.85 -4.29
CA LEU A 105 20.73 -4.68 -3.31
C LEU A 105 21.75 -5.37 -2.40
N LYS A 106 22.27 -4.65 -1.42
CA LYS A 106 23.03 -5.22 -0.32
C LYS A 106 22.04 -5.38 0.81
N GLU A 107 21.84 -6.61 1.25
CA GLU A 107 21.26 -6.86 2.56
C GLU A 107 22.09 -6.06 3.57
N GLY A 108 21.47 -5.04 4.17
CA GLY A 108 22.13 -4.29 5.22
C GLY A 108 22.41 -5.18 6.42
N ALA A 109 23.35 -4.75 7.26
CA ALA A 109 23.59 -5.42 8.53
C ALA A 109 22.30 -5.44 9.37
N GLU A 110 22.16 -6.47 10.20
CA GLU A 110 21.05 -6.55 11.14
C GLU A 110 21.08 -5.33 12.08
N LEU A 111 19.93 -4.66 12.20
CA LEU A 111 19.77 -3.51 13.06
C LEU A 111 19.64 -3.96 14.52
N GLY A 112 20.24 -3.19 15.43
CA GLY A 112 20.19 -3.41 16.88
C GLY A 112 18.82 -3.13 17.53
N LEU A 113 17.71 -3.31 16.81
CA LEU A 113 16.35 -3.17 17.34
C LEU A 113 15.94 -4.35 18.25
N GLY A 114 16.68 -5.46 18.17
CA GLY A 114 16.44 -6.65 18.98
C GLY A 114 15.24 -7.48 18.50
N THR A 115 14.81 -8.41 19.34
CA THR A 115 13.68 -9.30 19.08
C THR A 115 12.48 -8.87 19.90
N PHE A 116 11.34 -8.69 19.26
CA PHE A 116 10.06 -8.46 19.94
C PHE A 116 9.20 -9.72 19.92
N ARG A 117 8.43 -9.93 20.99
CA ARG A 117 7.57 -11.08 21.23
C ARG A 117 6.19 -10.62 21.65
N PHE A 118 5.18 -10.93 20.87
CA PHE A 118 3.80 -10.50 21.11
C PHE A 118 2.91 -11.68 21.49
N ASP A 119 1.89 -11.39 22.28
CA ASP A 119 0.74 -12.29 22.45
C ASP A 119 -0.04 -12.40 21.12
N PRO A 120 -0.27 -13.61 20.57
CA PRO A 120 -0.92 -13.77 19.27
C PRO A 120 -2.35 -13.21 19.21
N LEU A 121 -3.10 -13.29 20.31
CA LEU A 121 -4.49 -12.80 20.35
C LEU A 121 -4.51 -11.27 20.30
N THR A 122 -3.73 -10.63 21.17
CA THR A 122 -3.59 -9.17 21.23
C THR A 122 -3.05 -8.61 19.92
N TYR A 123 -2.06 -9.30 19.33
CA TYR A 123 -1.48 -8.96 18.02
C TYR A 123 -2.52 -8.97 16.90
N ALA A 124 -3.31 -10.05 16.78
CA ALA A 124 -4.35 -10.16 15.77
C ALA A 124 -5.47 -9.12 15.97
N GLN A 125 -5.82 -8.83 17.23
CA GLN A 125 -6.79 -7.79 17.57
C GLN A 125 -6.31 -6.39 17.17
N GLU A 126 -5.05 -6.04 17.43
CA GLU A 126 -4.50 -4.74 17.03
C GLU A 126 -4.49 -4.61 15.49
N ILE A 127 -4.12 -5.66 14.75
CA ILE A 127 -4.19 -5.65 13.28
C ILE A 127 -5.63 -5.38 12.82
N ALA A 128 -6.62 -6.08 13.36
CA ALA A 128 -8.02 -5.87 13.01
C ALA A 128 -8.49 -4.44 13.32
N GLN A 129 -8.15 -3.92 14.50
CA GLN A 129 -8.48 -2.54 14.89
C GLN A 129 -7.76 -1.50 14.03
N ALA A 130 -6.52 -1.77 13.61
CA ALA A 130 -5.77 -0.90 12.70
C ALA A 130 -6.41 -0.85 11.33
N THR A 131 -6.88 -2.00 10.82
CA THR A 131 -7.63 -2.08 9.56
C THR A 131 -8.89 -1.24 9.62
N GLU A 132 -9.69 -1.38 10.69
CA GLU A 132 -10.90 -0.61 10.86
C GLU A 132 -10.62 0.90 10.94
N ARG A 133 -9.60 1.31 11.72
CA ARG A 133 -9.20 2.71 11.85
C ARG A 133 -8.72 3.31 10.53
N ALA A 134 -7.89 2.59 9.78
CA ALA A 134 -7.41 3.02 8.47
C ALA A 134 -8.58 3.20 7.48
N ASN A 135 -9.48 2.21 7.42
CA ASN A 135 -10.66 2.23 6.56
C ASN A 135 -11.63 3.36 6.91
N ARG A 136 -11.84 3.63 8.20
CA ARG A 136 -12.72 4.70 8.65
C ARG A 136 -12.15 6.09 8.37
N MET A 137 -10.85 6.29 8.58
CA MET A 137 -10.26 7.61 8.47
C MET A 137 -10.26 8.11 7.02
N TRP A 138 -9.87 7.28 6.05
CA TRP A 138 -9.81 7.67 4.64
C TRP A 138 -10.34 6.56 3.70
N PRO A 139 -11.67 6.38 3.63
CA PRO A 139 -12.30 5.29 2.87
C PRO A 139 -11.85 5.21 1.41
N ALA A 140 -11.87 6.32 0.67
CA ALA A 140 -11.41 6.35 -0.72
C ALA A 140 -9.94 6.00 -0.88
N ARG A 141 -9.10 6.29 0.12
CA ARG A 141 -7.69 5.95 0.06
C ARG A 141 -7.46 4.48 0.33
N SER A 142 -8.18 3.91 1.30
CA SER A 142 -8.21 2.46 1.48
C SER A 142 -8.67 1.75 0.21
N VAL A 143 -9.73 2.23 -0.46
CA VAL A 143 -10.18 1.64 -1.74
C VAL A 143 -9.11 1.78 -2.83
N ALA A 144 -8.52 2.97 -2.99
CA ALA A 144 -7.47 3.23 -3.97
C ALA A 144 -6.23 2.35 -3.75
N GLU A 145 -5.81 2.20 -2.50
CA GLU A 145 -4.64 1.42 -2.10
C GLU A 145 -4.89 -0.09 -2.24
N ASN A 146 -6.08 -0.59 -1.90
CA ASN A 146 -6.47 -1.97 -2.18
C ASN A 146 -6.49 -2.24 -3.69
N PHE A 147 -7.06 -1.33 -4.48
CA PHE A 147 -7.05 -1.45 -5.95
C PHE A 147 -5.62 -1.45 -6.52
N GLN A 148 -4.72 -0.61 -6.00
CA GLN A 148 -3.30 -0.65 -6.38
C GLN A 148 -2.64 -1.99 -6.03
N ALA A 149 -2.91 -2.53 -4.83
CA ALA A 149 -2.34 -3.80 -4.37
C ALA A 149 -2.78 -5.00 -5.24
N MET A 150 -4.00 -4.96 -5.78
CA MET A 150 -4.51 -5.95 -6.74
C MET A 150 -3.80 -5.92 -8.10
N LEU A 151 -3.20 -4.77 -8.46
CA LEU A 151 -2.53 -4.57 -9.74
C LEU A 151 -1.01 -4.81 -9.69
N LEU A 152 -0.43 -4.97 -8.49
CA LEU A 152 0.99 -5.25 -8.33
C LEU A 152 1.32 -6.67 -8.82
N PRO A 153 2.46 -6.88 -9.51
CA PRO A 153 2.87 -8.21 -9.98
C PRO A 153 3.21 -9.10 -8.78
N GLY A 154 2.38 -10.11 -8.51
CA GLY A 154 2.64 -11.12 -7.48
C GLY A 154 1.47 -11.47 -6.57
N SER A 155 0.38 -10.69 -6.54
CA SER A 155 -0.79 -10.96 -5.70
C SER A 155 -1.93 -11.69 -6.43
N TYR A 156 -2.05 -11.59 -7.75
CA TYR A 156 -3.07 -12.30 -8.52
C TYR A 156 -2.55 -12.76 -9.89
N GLN A 157 -3.09 -13.90 -10.31
CA GLN A 157 -2.69 -14.71 -11.46
C GLN A 157 -2.38 -13.86 -12.70
N GLN A 158 -1.12 -13.95 -13.10
CA GLN A 158 -0.61 -13.68 -14.43
C GLN A 158 -1.45 -14.50 -15.44
N GLY A 159 -2.58 -13.95 -15.91
CA GLY A 159 -3.47 -14.67 -16.82
C GLY A 159 -4.94 -14.25 -16.87
N GLN A 160 -5.47 -13.46 -15.92
CA GLN A 160 -6.80 -12.89 -16.11
C GLN A 160 -6.68 -11.52 -16.80
N ASP A 161 -7.19 -11.47 -18.04
CA ASP A 161 -7.33 -10.27 -18.87
C ASP A 161 -8.02 -9.15 -18.08
N TYR A 162 -7.24 -8.25 -17.47
CA TYR A 162 -7.73 -6.96 -17.02
C TYR A 162 -8.16 -6.14 -18.24
N GLY A 163 -9.34 -6.43 -18.77
CA GLY A 163 -9.95 -5.79 -19.94
C GLY A 163 -9.02 -5.75 -21.15
N SER A 164 -9.33 -6.50 -22.21
CA SER A 164 -8.60 -6.46 -23.50
C SER A 164 -8.40 -5.04 -24.10
N TRP A 165 -9.08 -4.05 -23.55
CA TRP A 165 -9.08 -2.64 -23.91
C TRP A 165 -8.33 -1.70 -22.93
N ILE A 166 -7.72 -2.13 -21.81
CA ILE A 166 -6.89 -1.26 -20.96
C ILE A 166 -5.40 -1.57 -21.16
N ARG A 167 -4.59 -0.52 -21.39
CA ARG A 167 -3.13 -0.61 -21.59
C ARG A 167 -2.36 -0.51 -20.28
N GLY A 168 -2.88 0.22 -19.31
CA GLY A 168 -2.29 0.37 -17.98
C GLY A 168 -2.89 1.52 -17.19
N TYR A 169 -2.57 1.55 -15.89
CA TYR A 169 -3.09 2.50 -14.90
C TYR A 169 -1.99 3.48 -14.45
N PRO A 170 -1.77 4.61 -15.14
CA PRO A 170 -0.79 5.62 -14.73
C PRO A 170 -1.09 6.27 -13.38
N THR A 171 -2.31 6.21 -12.87
CA THR A 171 -2.65 6.79 -11.56
C THR A 171 -3.87 6.12 -10.97
N ILE A 172 -3.78 5.81 -9.69
CA ILE A 172 -4.90 5.43 -8.83
C ILE A 172 -4.70 6.23 -7.56
N ARG A 173 -5.66 7.06 -7.16
CA ARG A 173 -5.49 7.92 -5.98
C ARG A 173 -6.84 8.31 -5.39
N ALA A 174 -6.81 8.68 -4.11
CA ALA A 174 -7.87 9.45 -3.47
C ALA A 174 -7.40 10.91 -3.33
N PRO A 175 -7.95 11.86 -4.12
CA PRO A 175 -7.58 13.27 -4.01
C PRO A 175 -7.92 13.84 -2.62
N ARG A 176 -7.02 14.62 -2.02
CA ARG A 176 -7.22 15.21 -0.68
C ARG A 176 -8.42 16.16 -0.62
N ASP A 177 -8.65 16.88 -1.70
CA ASP A 177 -9.76 17.83 -1.89
C ASP A 177 -11.10 17.14 -2.15
N ARG A 178 -11.08 15.83 -2.45
CA ARG A 178 -12.27 15.00 -2.70
C ARG A 178 -12.09 13.64 -1.99
N PRO A 179 -12.17 13.60 -0.65
CA PRO A 179 -11.87 12.41 0.15
C PRO A 179 -12.85 11.25 -0.05
N ASP A 180 -14.01 11.50 -0.67
CA ASP A 180 -15.06 10.52 -0.91
C ASP A 180 -15.00 9.91 -2.31
N VAL A 181 -13.95 10.18 -3.09
CA VAL A 181 -13.79 9.64 -4.46
C VAL A 181 -12.44 8.98 -4.71
N VAL A 182 -12.48 7.88 -5.43
CA VAL A 182 -11.31 7.24 -6.02
C VAL A 182 -11.17 7.71 -7.45
N GLU A 183 -10.03 8.34 -7.78
CA GLU A 183 -9.69 8.76 -9.13
C GLU A 183 -8.73 7.75 -9.78
N ILE A 184 -9.13 7.24 -10.94
CA ILE A 184 -8.38 6.27 -11.72
C ILE A 184 -8.07 6.87 -13.08
N GLY A 185 -6.78 7.04 -13.35
CA GLY A 185 -6.24 7.36 -14.65
C GLY A 185 -5.84 6.08 -15.38
N TYR A 186 -6.32 5.88 -16.61
CA TYR A 186 -5.99 4.73 -17.45
C TYR A 186 -5.68 5.13 -18.90
N TYR A 187 -4.89 4.30 -19.57
CA TYR A 187 -4.72 4.34 -21.02
C TYR A 187 -5.56 3.24 -21.65
N ALA A 188 -6.38 3.55 -22.65
CA ALA A 188 -7.13 2.54 -23.40
C ALA A 188 -6.30 1.95 -24.57
N ARG A 189 -6.43 0.65 -24.80
CA ARG A 189 -6.09 -0.07 -26.05
C ARG A 189 -7.25 0.09 -27.05
N ASP A 190 -6.91 0.02 -28.32
CA ASP A 190 -7.86 0.10 -29.43
C ASP A 190 -7.85 -1.20 -30.24
N PRO A 191 -8.72 -2.17 -29.94
CA PRO A 191 -8.80 -3.39 -30.73
C PRO A 191 -9.50 -3.22 -32.09
N THR A 192 -10.23 -2.12 -32.34
CA THR A 192 -11.08 -1.96 -33.54
C THR A 192 -10.60 -0.87 -34.51
N GLY A 193 -9.51 -0.16 -34.21
CA GLY A 193 -8.90 0.85 -35.09
C GLY A 193 -9.65 2.19 -35.19
N GLN A 194 -10.88 2.29 -34.66
CA GLN A 194 -11.64 3.54 -34.61
C GLN A 194 -11.11 4.51 -33.55
N ARG A 195 -10.38 4.03 -32.54
CA ARG A 195 -10.03 4.76 -31.31
C ARG A 195 -8.63 5.37 -31.35
N TYR A 196 -7.90 5.26 -32.47
CA TYR A 196 -6.74 6.10 -32.84
C TYR A 196 -7.07 7.61 -32.92
N THR A 197 -8.35 7.97 -32.94
CA THR A 197 -8.85 9.35 -33.04
C THR A 197 -8.77 10.15 -31.74
N MET A 198 -8.71 9.49 -30.56
CA MET A 198 -8.62 10.15 -29.25
C MET A 198 -7.49 9.58 -28.37
N PRO A 199 -6.21 9.68 -28.80
CA PRO A 199 -5.07 9.22 -28.02
C PRO A 199 -4.89 10.12 -26.79
N GLY A 200 -4.82 9.52 -25.61
CA GLY A 200 -4.74 10.29 -24.37
C GLY A 200 -4.89 9.42 -23.14
N ARG A 201 -4.84 10.10 -21.99
CA ARG A 201 -5.14 9.51 -20.70
C ARG A 201 -6.61 9.78 -20.39
N TYR A 202 -7.32 8.78 -19.90
CA TYR A 202 -8.69 8.91 -19.42
C TYR A 202 -8.66 8.93 -17.89
N HIS A 203 -9.51 9.75 -17.28
CA HIS A 203 -9.69 9.78 -15.84
C HIS A 203 -11.16 9.55 -15.51
N ILE A 204 -11.41 8.60 -14.62
CA ILE A 204 -12.73 8.33 -14.07
C ILE A 204 -12.68 8.43 -12.56
N THR A 205 -13.79 8.84 -11.96
CA THR A 205 -13.96 8.89 -10.51
C THR A 205 -15.06 7.94 -10.06
N PHE A 206 -14.80 7.19 -9.00
CA PHE A 206 -15.77 6.34 -8.34
C PHE A 206 -16.06 6.90 -6.94
N PRO A 207 -17.34 7.12 -6.58
CA PRO A 207 -17.68 7.49 -5.21
C PRO A 207 -17.46 6.30 -4.27
N VAL A 208 -17.13 6.60 -3.01
CA VAL A 208 -17.12 5.62 -1.93
C VAL A 208 -18.43 5.68 -1.17
N ASP A 209 -19.01 4.50 -0.91
CA ASP A 209 -20.37 4.32 -0.37
C ASP A 209 -20.40 3.64 1.00
N GLY A 210 -19.25 3.56 1.68
CA GLY A 210 -19.12 2.95 3.00
C GLY A 210 -19.09 1.41 2.98
N THR A 211 -19.12 0.78 1.81
CA THR A 211 -18.81 -0.64 1.64
C THR A 211 -17.37 -0.94 2.11
N ASP A 212 -17.11 -2.19 2.51
CA ASP A 212 -15.74 -2.63 2.80
C ASP A 212 -14.79 -2.24 1.65
N PRO A 213 -13.66 -1.55 1.93
CA PRO A 213 -12.79 -1.02 0.90
C PRO A 213 -12.22 -2.06 -0.07
N ALA A 214 -11.98 -3.30 0.38
CA ALA A 214 -11.50 -4.37 -0.50
C ALA A 214 -12.62 -4.85 -1.44
N VAL A 215 -13.84 -4.98 -0.94
CA VAL A 215 -15.02 -5.31 -1.76
C VAL A 215 -15.28 -4.23 -2.81
N GLN A 216 -15.20 -2.96 -2.43
CA GLN A 216 -15.39 -1.86 -3.38
C GLN A 216 -14.25 -1.75 -4.40
N ALA A 217 -13.00 -2.00 -3.99
CA ALA A 217 -11.87 -2.07 -4.91
C ALA A 217 -12.06 -3.18 -5.95
N GLN A 218 -12.57 -4.36 -5.54
CA GLN A 218 -12.92 -5.44 -6.44
C GLN A 218 -14.03 -5.05 -7.41
N ALA A 219 -15.11 -4.42 -6.92
CA ALA A 219 -16.20 -3.96 -7.79
C ALA A 219 -15.72 -2.94 -8.83
N ILE A 220 -14.82 -2.02 -8.45
CA ILE A 220 -14.19 -1.07 -9.37
C ILE A 220 -13.34 -1.81 -10.42
N ALA A 221 -12.56 -2.81 -10.00
CA ALA A 221 -11.77 -3.64 -10.90
C ALA A 221 -12.66 -4.36 -11.92
N ASP A 222 -13.76 -4.98 -11.46
CA ASP A 222 -14.68 -5.72 -12.31
C ASP A 222 -15.31 -4.80 -13.36
N ARG A 223 -15.73 -3.58 -12.97
CA ARG A 223 -16.26 -2.58 -13.91
C ARG A 223 -15.22 -2.16 -14.94
N LEU A 224 -13.98 -1.90 -14.52
CA LEU A 224 -12.88 -1.56 -15.44
C LEU A 224 -12.53 -2.70 -16.39
N CYS A 225 -12.75 -3.96 -15.99
CA CYS A 225 -12.51 -5.10 -16.87
C CYS A 225 -13.63 -5.27 -17.92
N HIS A 226 -14.89 -5.07 -17.54
CA HIS A 226 -16.04 -5.49 -18.33
C HIS A 226 -16.82 -4.35 -19.01
N GLU A 227 -16.73 -3.10 -18.53
CA GLU A 227 -17.49 -1.95 -19.06
C GLU A 227 -16.59 -0.98 -19.84
N ASP A 228 -17.06 -0.43 -20.97
CA ASP A 228 -16.38 0.71 -21.61
C ASP A 228 -16.71 2.00 -20.85
N LEU A 229 -15.82 2.41 -19.96
CA LEU A 229 -16.00 3.58 -19.09
C LEU A 229 -15.57 4.92 -19.72
N LYS A 230 -15.13 4.95 -20.99
CA LYS A 230 -14.73 6.22 -21.63
C LYS A 230 -15.85 7.27 -21.72
N PRO A 231 -17.13 6.93 -21.98
CA PRO A 231 -18.21 7.92 -22.01
C PRO A 231 -18.40 8.64 -20.66
N LEU A 232 -17.97 7.99 -19.58
CA LEU A 232 -18.02 8.52 -18.20
C LEU A 232 -16.68 9.12 -17.76
N SER A 233 -15.65 9.03 -18.60
CA SER A 233 -14.30 9.47 -18.28
C SER A 233 -13.98 10.82 -18.89
N VAL A 234 -13.22 11.63 -18.16
CA VAL A 234 -12.61 12.85 -18.69
C VAL A 234 -11.41 12.46 -19.55
N HIS A 235 -11.43 12.81 -20.83
CA HIS A 235 -10.31 12.59 -21.75
C HIS A 235 -9.30 13.72 -21.64
N GLN A 236 -8.04 13.35 -21.41
CA GLN A 236 -6.90 14.25 -21.45
C GLN A 236 -6.03 13.88 -22.66
N PRO A 237 -6.10 14.63 -23.77
CA PRO A 237 -5.32 14.35 -24.96
C PRO A 237 -3.83 14.47 -24.69
N ARG A 238 -3.02 13.66 -25.38
CA ARG A 238 -1.56 13.81 -25.34
C ARG A 238 -1.17 15.20 -25.83
N ARG A 239 -0.59 16.03 -24.96
CA ARG A 239 0.07 17.27 -25.40
C ARG A 239 1.22 16.88 -26.33
N ARG A 240 1.17 17.34 -27.58
CA ARG A 240 2.34 17.28 -28.48
C ARG A 240 3.44 18.12 -27.81
N ARG A 241 4.59 17.50 -27.57
CA ARG A 241 5.82 18.21 -27.23
C ARG A 241 6.39 18.85 -28.49
#